data_AF-A0A2M7RYE2-F1
#
_entry.id   AF-A0A2M7RYE2-F1
#
_cell.length_a   1.000
_cell.length_b   1.000
_cell.length_c   1.000
_cell.angle_alpha   90.00
_cell.angle_beta   90.00
_cell.angle_gamma   90.00
#
_symmetry.space_group_name_H-M   'P 1'
#
loop_
_entity.id
_entity.type
_entity.pdbx_description
1 polymer ?
#
loop_
_entity_poly.entity_id
_entity_poly.type
_entity_poly.pdbx_seq_one_letter_code
_entity_poly.pdbx_strand_id
1 'polypeptide(L)'
;MRVNFWREVNPILVIWFPWLVTAILAFTYLLFKKRWKNIVPRSKPFWKLLTVMIIIDITAWLCYSFALSQKELSITTSITESFVVIAMILGIIFNKERIRPIQYLGAA
;
A
#
# COMPACT_ATOMS: atom_id res chain seq x y z
N MET A 1 -18.73 26.51 19.64
CA MET A 1 -18.44 25.10 19.30
C MET A 1 -17.20 25.06 18.42
N ARG A 2 -16.02 24.76 18.98
CA ARG A 2 -14.84 24.43 18.17
C ARG A 2 -15.05 23.01 17.68
N VAL A 3 -15.58 22.88 16.46
CA VAL A 3 -15.70 21.59 15.78
C VAL A 3 -14.27 21.15 15.49
N ASN A 4 -13.73 20.28 16.35
CA ASN A 4 -12.41 19.69 16.16
C ASN A 4 -12.51 18.68 15.01
N PHE A 5 -12.46 19.18 13.78
CA PHE A 5 -12.61 18.41 12.53
C PHE A 5 -11.72 17.16 12.50
N TRP A 6 -10.54 17.23 13.13
CA TRP A 6 -9.56 16.15 13.23
C TRP A 6 -9.98 14.93 14.06
N ARG A 7 -11.01 15.03 14.90
CA ARG A 7 -11.45 13.91 15.77
C ARG A 7 -12.51 13.01 15.13
N GLU A 8 -13.11 13.40 14.01
CA GLU A 8 -14.23 12.66 13.41
C GLU A 8 -13.93 12.12 12.01
N VAL A 9 -12.71 12.32 11.49
CA VAL A 9 -12.33 11.75 10.20
C VAL A 9 -12.05 10.26 10.40
N ASN A 10 -12.95 9.41 9.89
CA ASN A 10 -12.81 7.97 9.95
C ASN A 10 -11.56 7.52 9.16
N PRO A 11 -10.55 6.89 9.80
CA PRO A 11 -9.32 6.48 9.13
C PRO A 11 -9.55 5.58 7.92
N ILE A 12 -10.62 4.77 7.97
CA ILE A 12 -11.04 3.92 6.84
C ILE A 12 -11.38 4.79 5.63
N LEU A 13 -12.18 5.84 5.80
CA LEU A 13 -12.55 6.70 4.67
C LEU A 13 -11.32 7.39 4.06
N VAL A 14 -10.37 7.83 4.89
CA VAL A 14 -9.14 8.49 4.43
C VAL A 14 -8.27 7.55 3.59
N ILE A 15 -8.18 6.28 3.97
CA ILE A 15 -7.37 5.29 3.26
C ILE A 15 -8.09 4.82 1.99
N TRP A 16 -9.34 4.42 2.10
CA TRP A 16 -10.04 3.73 1.01
C TRP A 16 -10.56 4.66 -0.08
N PHE A 17 -10.85 5.93 0.24
CA PHE A 17 -11.35 6.88 -0.76
C PHE A 17 -10.34 7.16 -1.88
N PRO A 18 -9.06 7.50 -1.60
CA PRO A 18 -8.05 7.62 -2.65
C PRO A 18 -7.86 6.36 -3.49
N TRP A 19 -7.91 5.18 -2.87
CA TRP A 19 -7.78 3.89 -3.56
C TRP A 19 -8.95 3.62 -4.51
N LEU A 20 -10.16 3.99 -4.11
CA LEU A 20 -11.33 3.89 -4.96
C LEU A 20 -11.24 4.85 -6.14
N VAL A 21 -10.79 6.09 -5.92
CA VAL A 21 -10.58 7.08 -6.98
C VAL A 21 -9.52 6.61 -7.97
N THR A 22 -8.37 6.13 -7.49
CA THR A 22 -7.30 5.62 -8.37
C THR A 22 -7.73 4.36 -9.12
N ALA A 23 -8.51 3.47 -8.50
CA ALA A 23 -9.08 2.31 -9.16
C ALA A 23 -10.04 2.70 -10.30
N ILE A 24 -10.93 3.69 -10.09
CA ILE A 24 -11.82 4.21 -11.14
C ILE A 24 -11.02 4.83 -12.28
N LEU A 25 -10.01 5.64 -11.97
CA LEU A 25 -9.16 6.27 -12.99
C LEU A 25 -8.37 5.22 -13.78
N ALA A 26 -7.79 4.22 -13.11
CA ALA A 26 -7.09 3.13 -13.77
C ALA A 26 -8.03 2.28 -14.63
N PHE A 27 -9.22 1.98 -14.14
CA PHE A 27 -10.26 1.23 -14.85
C PHE A 27 -10.72 1.99 -16.10
N THR A 28 -11.07 3.27 -15.97
CA THR A 28 -11.49 4.11 -17.10
C THR A 28 -10.37 4.23 -18.15
N TYR A 29 -9.13 4.50 -17.73
CA TYR A 29 -7.97 4.52 -18.64
C TYR A 29 -7.81 3.21 -19.41
N LEU A 30 -7.97 2.08 -18.72
CA LEU A 30 -7.85 0.78 -19.34
C LEU A 30 -8.99 0.55 -20.36
N LEU A 31 -10.22 1.00 -20.08
CA LEU A 31 -11.38 0.97 -21.00
C LEU A 31 -11.07 1.68 -22.32
N PHE A 32 -10.56 2.92 -22.23
CA PHE A 32 -10.20 3.70 -23.42
C PHE A 32 -9.14 3.03 -24.29
N LYS A 33 -8.16 2.34 -23.69
CA LYS A 33 -7.09 1.66 -24.45
C LYS A 33 -7.50 0.32 -25.07
N LYS A 34 -8.71 -0.22 -24.79
CA LYS A 34 -9.19 -1.55 -25.26
C LYS A 34 -8.21 -2.72 -25.01
N ARG A 35 -7.27 -2.58 -24.07
CA ARG A 35 -6.19 -3.55 -23.80
C ARG A 35 -6.62 -4.72 -22.90
N TRP A 36 -7.86 -4.73 -22.40
CA TRP A 36 -8.42 -5.78 -21.53
C TRP A 36 -8.23 -7.18 -22.09
N LYS A 37 -8.47 -7.35 -23.40
CA LYS A 37 -8.35 -8.64 -24.08
C LYS A 37 -6.93 -9.21 -24.02
N ASN A 38 -5.91 -8.37 -23.84
CA ASN A 38 -4.51 -8.80 -23.76
C ASN A 38 -4.01 -8.92 -22.31
N ILE A 39 -4.69 -8.31 -21.34
CA ILE A 39 -4.25 -8.30 -19.93
C ILE A 39 -4.79 -9.53 -19.20
N VAL A 40 -6.08 -9.83 -19.36
CA VAL A 40 -6.74 -10.96 -18.67
C VAL A 40 -6.06 -12.31 -18.95
N PRO A 41 -5.68 -12.68 -20.19
CA PRO A 41 -5.01 -13.96 -20.44
C PRO A 41 -3.59 -13.99 -19.86
N ARG A 42 -2.93 -12.84 -19.80
CA ARG A 42 -1.52 -12.69 -19.40
C ARG A 42 -1.36 -12.67 -17.87
N SER A 43 -2.40 -12.29 -17.13
CA SER A 43 -2.44 -12.28 -15.67
C SER A 43 -2.92 -13.59 -15.05
N LYS A 44 -3.64 -14.45 -15.79
CA LYS A 44 -4.06 -15.79 -15.33
C LYS A 44 -2.96 -16.64 -14.67
N PRO A 45 -1.74 -16.78 -15.22
CA PRO A 45 -0.70 -17.58 -14.58
C PRO A 45 -0.23 -17.01 -13.23
N PHE A 46 -0.44 -15.72 -12.98
CA PHE A 46 -0.02 -15.04 -11.75
C PHE A 46 -1.16 -14.87 -10.75
N TRP A 47 -2.34 -15.46 -10.99
CA TRP A 47 -3.51 -15.22 -10.14
C TRP A 47 -3.26 -15.63 -8.68
N LYS A 48 -2.57 -16.76 -8.43
CA LYS A 48 -2.21 -17.15 -7.06
C LYS A 48 -1.37 -16.08 -6.34
N LEU A 49 -0.36 -15.53 -7.04
CA LEU A 49 0.49 -14.47 -6.50
C LEU A 49 -0.30 -13.19 -6.26
N LEU A 50 -1.15 -12.79 -7.22
CA LEU A 50 -2.02 -11.61 -7.10
C LEU A 50 -2.97 -11.74 -5.91
N THR A 51 -3.60 -12.89 -5.71
CA THR A 51 -4.52 -13.09 -4.59
C THR A 51 -3.81 -13.00 -3.24
N VAL A 52 -2.63 -13.61 -3.11
CA VAL A 52 -1.84 -13.53 -1.87
C VAL A 52 -1.42 -12.08 -1.60
N MET A 53 -0.94 -11.37 -2.63
CA MET A 53 -0.58 -9.95 -2.51
C MET A 53 -1.77 -9.11 -2.06
N ILE A 54 -2.94 -9.29 -2.67
CA ILE A 54 -4.16 -8.55 -2.33
C ILE A 54 -4.56 -8.80 -0.86
N ILE A 55 -4.52 -10.06 -0.40
CA ILE A 55 -4.89 -10.40 0.98
C ILE A 55 -3.92 -9.74 1.97
N ILE A 56 -2.62 -9.82 1.73
CA ILE A 56 -1.61 -9.22 2.60
C ILE A 56 -1.77 -7.70 2.64
N ASP A 57 -1.97 -7.07 1.48
CA ASP A 57 -2.11 -5.61 1.35
C ASP A 57 -3.37 -5.09 2.06
N ILE A 58 -4.54 -5.71 1.82
CA ILE A 58 -5.78 -5.36 2.51
C ILE A 58 -5.64 -5.54 4.02
N THR A 59 -5.03 -6.63 4.46
CA THR A 59 -4.82 -6.90 5.89
C THR A 59 -3.92 -5.84 6.52
N ALA A 60 -2.84 -5.44 5.84
CA ALA A 60 -1.95 -4.40 6.32
C ALA A 60 -2.66 -3.05 6.48
N TRP A 61 -3.46 -2.64 5.49
CA TRP A 61 -4.23 -1.38 5.56
C TRP A 61 -5.32 -1.40 6.64
N LEU A 62 -5.96 -2.54 6.87
CA LEU A 62 -6.90 -2.71 7.99
C LEU A 62 -6.20 -2.58 9.34
N CYS A 63 -5.05 -3.26 9.52
CA CYS A 63 -4.24 -3.14 10.72
C CYS A 63 -3.75 -1.69 10.96
N TYR A 64 -3.33 -1.00 9.90
CA TYR A 64 -2.93 0.40 9.96
C TYR A 64 -4.09 1.31 10.36
N SER A 65 -5.27 1.13 9.75
CA SER A 65 -6.47 1.87 10.12
C SER A 65 -6.87 1.65 11.58
N PHE A 66 -6.72 0.42 12.09
CA PHE A 66 -6.99 0.08 13.50
C PHE A 66 -5.94 0.65 14.47
N ALA A 67 -4.68 0.74 14.04
CA ALA A 67 -3.64 1.40 14.81
C ALA A 67 -3.91 2.92 14.92
N LEU A 68 -4.31 3.55 13.81
CA LEU A 68 -4.69 4.96 13.76
C LEU A 68 -5.91 5.30 14.62
N SER A 69 -6.85 4.36 14.81
CA SER A 69 -8.00 4.60 15.68
C SER A 69 -7.66 4.54 17.17
N GLN A 70 -6.53 3.95 17.56
CA GLN A 70 -6.15 3.74 18.96
C GLN A 70 -4.97 4.59 19.43
N LYS A 71 -4.06 4.96 18.52
CA LYS A 71 -2.85 5.73 18.81
C LYS A 71 -2.86 7.06 18.07
N GLU A 72 -2.02 7.97 18.53
CA GLU A 72 -1.78 9.22 17.81
C GLU A 72 -1.24 8.95 16.40
N LEU A 73 -1.73 9.73 15.44
CA LEU A 73 -1.32 9.67 14.03
C LEU A 73 0.20 9.71 13.90
N SER A 74 0.87 10.65 14.59
CA SER A 74 2.32 10.85 14.51
C SER A 74 3.13 9.62 14.90
N ILE A 75 2.69 8.86 15.92
CA ILE A 75 3.42 7.67 16.37
C ILE A 75 3.22 6.54 15.38
N THR A 76 1.98 6.36 14.92
CA THR A 76 1.62 5.30 13.97
C THR A 76 2.29 5.50 12.61
N THR A 77 2.35 6.74 12.12
CA THR A 77 3.03 7.06 10.85
C THR A 77 4.52 6.82 10.93
N SER A 78 5.20 7.26 12.00
CA SER A 78 6.64 7.05 12.15
C SER A 78 7.02 5.56 12.23
N ILE A 79 6.20 4.74 12.92
CA ILE A 79 6.39 3.28 12.92
C ILE A 79 6.20 2.72 11.50
N THR A 80 5.20 3.20 10.77
CA THR A 80 4.90 2.72 9.43
C THR A 80 6.05 3.04 8.48
N GLU A 81 6.61 4.26 8.50
CA GLU A 81 7.75 4.67 7.66
C GLU A 81 8.99 3.76 7.84
N SER A 82 9.09 3.04 8.97
CA SER A 82 10.15 2.04 9.19
C SER A 82 10.04 0.80 8.28
N PHE A 83 8.92 0.60 7.56
CA PHE A 83 8.74 -0.53 6.63
C PHE A 83 9.81 -0.55 5.53
N VAL A 84 10.44 0.60 5.21
CA VAL A 84 11.48 0.71 4.18
C VAL A 84 12.65 -0.23 4.47
N VAL A 85 13.04 -0.38 5.73
CA VAL A 85 14.10 -1.32 6.14
C VAL A 85 13.68 -2.76 5.87
N ILE A 86 12.43 -3.10 6.18
CA ILE A 86 11.87 -4.44 5.95
C ILE A 86 11.86 -4.73 4.44
N ALA A 87 11.39 -3.78 3.63
CA ALA A 87 11.38 -3.90 2.18
C ALA A 87 12.81 -4.09 1.61
N MET A 88 13.79 -3.34 2.12
CA MET A 88 15.20 -3.49 1.76
C MET A 88 15.71 -4.91 2.06
N ILE A 89 15.45 -5.42 3.27
CA ILE A 89 15.85 -6.77 3.67
C ILE A 89 15.20 -7.82 2.76
N LEU A 90 13.90 -7.67 2.45
CA LEU A 90 13.22 -8.57 1.52
C LEU A 90 13.81 -8.50 0.11
N GLY A 91 14.19 -7.32 -0.37
CA GLY A 91 14.86 -7.13 -1.66
C GLY A 91 16.21 -7.85 -1.74
N ILE A 92 17.01 -7.80 -0.67
CA ILE A 92 18.27 -8.55 -0.59
C ILE A 92 18.00 -10.06 -0.57
N ILE A 93 17.07 -10.54 0.26
CA ILE A 93 16.85 -11.98 0.47
C ILE A 93 16.18 -12.62 -0.75
N PHE A 94 15.07 -12.06 -1.21
CA PHE A 94 14.24 -12.66 -2.26
C PHE A 94 14.68 -12.24 -3.66
N ASN A 95 15.01 -10.96 -3.86
CA ASN A 95 15.37 -10.43 -5.18
C ASN A 95 16.89 -10.43 -5.42
N LYS A 96 17.70 -10.78 -4.40
CA LYS A 96 19.17 -10.83 -4.46
C LYS A 96 19.78 -9.51 -4.93
N GLU A 97 19.16 -8.40 -4.53
CA GLU A 97 19.61 -7.06 -4.88
C GLU A 97 20.97 -6.74 -4.24
N ARG A 98 21.84 -6.08 -4.99
CA ARG A 98 23.14 -5.62 -4.50
C ARG A 98 23.01 -4.17 -4.05
N ILE A 99 23.13 -3.95 -2.75
CA ILE A 99 22.93 -2.64 -2.12
C ILE A 99 24.28 -1.99 -1.81
N ARG A 100 24.42 -0.69 -2.10
CA ARG A 100 25.64 0.08 -1.83
C ARG A 100 25.69 0.51 -0.35
N PRO A 101 26.88 0.70 0.25
CA PRO A 101 27.02 1.13 1.64
C PRO A 101 26.23 2.41 2.00
N ILE A 102 26.14 3.36 1.06
CA ILE A 102 25.37 4.60 1.26
C ILE A 102 23.86 4.37 1.36
N GLN A 103 23.34 3.31 0.73
CA GLN A 103 21.92 2.94 0.78
C GLN A 103 21.59 2.26 2.11
N TYR A 104 22.56 1.57 2.73
CA TYR A 104 22.40 1.08 4.11
C TYR A 104 22.31 2.23 5.11
N LEU A 105 23.12 3.28 4.93
CA LEU A 105 23.05 4.49 5.75
C LEU A 105 21.74 5.26 5.57
N GLY A 106 21.17 5.28 4.37
CA GLY A 106 19.88 5.91 4.12
C GLY A 106 18.66 5.11 4.60
N ALA A 107 18.84 3.82 4.88
CA ALA A 107 17.80 2.96 5.44
C ALA A 107 17.83 2.91 6.98
N ALA A 108 18.97 3.17 7.61
CA ALA A 108 19.15 3.19 9.06
C ALA A 108 18.72 4.53 9.68
#